data_AF-A0A2A8HDN4-F1
#
_entry.id   AF-A0A2A8HDN4-F1
#
_cell.length_a   1.000
_cell.length_b   1.000
_cell.length_c   1.000
_cell.angle_alpha   90.00
_cell.angle_beta   90.00
_cell.angle_gamma   90.00
#
_symmetry.space_group_name_H-M   'P 1'
#
loop_
_entity.id
_entity.type
_entity.pdbx_description
1 polymer ?
#
loop_
_entity_poly.entity_id
_entity_poly.type
_entity_poly.pdbx_seq_one_letter_code
_entity_poly.pdbx_strand_id
1 'polypeptide(L)'
;MEELELWLKRMENGTIGEARTRELLIDRFWILDRSVDIDGADLIIQQRITRNLIDTKPHRLGIIQAKYREKLTGIEIKQDYVQNEKGEPREGFFLFIHSGKEKNKKCWFFSSLDLDDIREDIFDESNNIYVLSDAVNWDKFLVNDVTKVLDLIEEGLKSAEITLNNEFIEKHITHTEKDFSNIYHMNWYRDNDENSIVDLVLPYKKDVREATKLIWKDLSTLIKLHNEVDPLKFHDGLISNYSNDLQGHRYLLPNIQDAIEKLKDSSIKIQDNDFHIEYEINQYNEINLWC
;
A
#
# COMPACT_ATOMS: atom_id res chain seq x y z
N MET A 1 28.19 -33.53 2.92
CA MET A 1 27.16 -34.21 3.74
C MET A 1 26.50 -33.21 4.66
N GLU A 2 27.28 -32.47 5.46
CA GLU A 2 26.80 -31.42 6.39
C GLU A 2 26.00 -30.27 5.73
N GLU A 3 26.41 -29.82 4.53
CA GLU A 3 25.73 -28.74 3.80
C GLU A 3 24.35 -29.15 3.25
N LEU A 4 24.20 -30.41 2.83
CA LEU A 4 22.93 -30.98 2.36
C LEU A 4 21.93 -31.10 3.51
N GLU A 5 22.39 -31.52 4.69
CA GLU A 5 21.56 -31.60 5.91
C GLU A 5 21.11 -30.21 6.39
N LEU A 6 21.99 -29.20 6.33
CA LEU A 6 21.65 -27.82 6.68
C LEU A 6 20.62 -27.22 5.71
N TRP A 7 20.78 -27.46 4.41
CA TRP A 7 19.81 -27.01 3.40
C TRP A 7 18.44 -27.66 3.60
N LEU A 8 18.40 -28.98 3.82
CA LEU A 8 17.16 -29.71 4.06
C LEU A 8 16.43 -29.19 5.31
N LYS A 9 17.17 -28.99 6.41
CA LYS A 9 16.60 -28.43 7.65
C LYS A 9 16.06 -27.01 7.45
N ARG A 10 16.71 -26.18 6.64
CA ARG A 10 16.20 -24.83 6.29
C ARG A 10 14.90 -24.90 5.51
N MET A 11 14.81 -25.78 4.53
CA MET A 11 13.61 -25.99 3.70
C MET A 11 12.44 -26.51 4.54
N GLU A 12 12.68 -27.50 5.40
CA GLU A 12 11.67 -28.03 6.33
C GLU A 12 11.15 -26.95 7.28
N ASN A 13 12.06 -26.14 7.85
CA ASN A 13 11.68 -25.04 8.73
C ASN A 13 10.84 -23.98 7.99
N GLY A 14 11.22 -23.62 6.76
CA GLY A 14 10.42 -22.71 5.92
C GLY A 14 9.00 -23.25 5.73
N THR A 15 8.90 -24.50 5.28
CA THR A 15 7.61 -25.19 5.05
C THR A 15 6.73 -25.22 6.31
N ILE A 16 7.32 -25.53 7.47
CA ILE A 16 6.59 -25.58 8.74
C ILE A 16 6.09 -24.19 9.14
N GLY A 17 6.94 -23.16 9.01
CA GLY A 17 6.59 -21.78 9.33
C GLY A 17 5.43 -21.29 8.47
N GLU A 18 5.53 -21.48 7.17
CA GLU A 18 4.50 -21.11 6.20
C GLU A 18 3.19 -21.85 6.46
N ALA A 19 3.22 -23.18 6.62
CA ALA A 19 2.03 -23.99 6.86
C ALA A 19 1.27 -23.56 8.13
N ARG A 20 1.98 -23.28 9.22
CA ARG A 20 1.37 -22.80 10.47
C ARG A 20 0.78 -21.41 10.33
N THR A 21 1.47 -20.51 9.64
CA THR A 21 0.94 -19.17 9.39
C THR A 21 -0.30 -19.23 8.49
N ARG A 22 -0.29 -20.09 7.46
CA ARG A 22 -1.45 -20.34 6.59
C ARG A 22 -2.65 -20.85 7.40
N GLU A 23 -2.43 -21.79 8.32
CA GLU A 23 -3.47 -22.30 9.25
C GLU A 23 -4.12 -21.17 10.07
N LEU A 24 -3.34 -20.21 10.58
CA LEU A 24 -3.88 -19.08 11.34
C LEU A 24 -4.70 -18.08 10.50
N LEU A 25 -4.31 -17.89 9.23
CA LEU A 25 -4.86 -16.83 8.38
C LEU A 25 -6.07 -17.28 7.56
N ILE A 26 -6.18 -18.59 7.27
CA ILE A 26 -7.11 -19.10 6.25
C ILE A 26 -8.57 -18.78 6.54
N ASP A 27 -8.96 -18.63 7.81
CA ASP A 27 -10.36 -18.38 8.18
C ASP A 27 -10.82 -16.93 7.91
N ARG A 28 -9.90 -15.97 7.89
CA ARG A 28 -10.23 -14.53 7.80
C ARG A 28 -9.73 -13.84 6.55
N PHE A 29 -8.68 -14.35 5.94
CA PHE A 29 -8.05 -13.74 4.77
C PHE A 29 -8.18 -14.64 3.54
N TRP A 30 -8.22 -14.02 2.36
CA TRP A 30 -7.83 -14.70 1.14
C TRP A 30 -6.31 -14.78 1.12
N ILE A 31 -5.78 -15.98 0.93
CA ILE A 31 -4.34 -16.21 0.80
C ILE A 31 -4.06 -16.36 -0.69
N LEU A 32 -3.22 -15.49 -1.22
CA LEU A 32 -2.84 -15.48 -2.62
C LEU A 32 -1.50 -16.21 -2.73
N ASP A 33 -1.54 -17.41 -3.29
CA ASP A 33 -0.33 -18.18 -3.56
C ASP A 33 0.45 -17.53 -4.71
N ARG A 34 1.78 -17.54 -4.60
CA ARG A 34 2.67 -17.05 -5.65
C ARG A 34 3.26 -18.21 -6.43
N SER A 35 3.46 -18.01 -7.73
CA SER A 35 4.05 -19.03 -8.62
C SER A 35 5.58 -19.04 -8.61
N VAL A 36 6.25 -18.06 -7.98
CA VAL A 36 7.71 -17.93 -7.96
C VAL A 36 8.19 -17.47 -6.58
N ASP A 37 9.21 -18.15 -6.04
CA ASP A 37 9.83 -17.79 -4.78
C ASP A 37 10.77 -16.58 -4.91
N ILE A 38 10.25 -15.38 -4.71
CA ILE A 38 10.99 -14.12 -4.76
C ILE A 38 11.13 -13.53 -3.36
N ASP A 39 12.37 -13.53 -2.86
CA ASP A 39 12.88 -12.54 -1.91
C ASP A 39 12.21 -12.41 -0.54
N GLY A 40 11.77 -13.51 0.08
CA GLY A 40 11.50 -13.58 1.52
C GLY A 40 10.10 -13.21 2.01
N ALA A 41 9.18 -12.86 1.12
CA ALA A 41 7.74 -12.86 1.40
C ALA A 41 7.19 -14.29 1.25
N ASP A 42 6.53 -14.82 2.28
CA ASP A 42 6.05 -16.21 2.26
C ASP A 42 4.58 -16.31 1.83
N LEU A 43 3.73 -15.36 2.26
CA LEU A 43 2.32 -15.32 1.87
C LEU A 43 1.89 -13.89 1.53
N ILE A 44 0.97 -13.78 0.57
CA ILE A 44 0.25 -12.54 0.32
C ILE A 44 -1.18 -12.74 0.78
N ILE A 45 -1.73 -11.77 1.50
CA ILE A 45 -3.09 -11.82 2.01
C ILE A 45 -3.93 -10.66 1.51
N GLN A 46 -5.22 -10.90 1.41
CA GLN A 46 -6.23 -9.90 1.15
C GLN A 46 -7.38 -10.09 2.13
N GLN A 47 -7.96 -9.00 2.63
CA GLN A 47 -9.16 -9.10 3.45
C GLN A 47 -10.29 -9.75 2.66
N ARG A 48 -11.03 -10.67 3.29
CA ARG A 48 -12.24 -11.24 2.67
C ARG A 48 -13.28 -10.15 2.47
N ILE A 49 -13.78 -10.05 1.24
CA ILE A 49 -14.84 -9.11 0.87
C ILE A 49 -16.11 -9.51 1.63
N THR A 50 -16.45 -8.75 2.66
CA THR A 50 -17.60 -9.04 3.53
C THR A 50 -18.84 -8.24 3.17
N ARG A 51 -18.73 -7.21 2.30
CA ARG A 51 -19.87 -6.41 1.82
C ARG A 51 -19.71 -6.05 0.34
N ASN A 52 -20.84 -6.11 -0.37
CA ASN A 52 -21.14 -5.71 -1.76
C ASN A 52 -19.96 -5.59 -2.73
N LEU A 53 -20.06 -6.30 -3.87
CA LEU A 53 -19.18 -6.21 -5.05
C LEU A 53 -18.95 -4.78 -5.60
N ILE A 54 -19.68 -3.79 -5.07
CA ILE A 54 -19.73 -2.38 -5.47
C ILE A 54 -18.90 -1.52 -4.48
N ASP A 55 -18.29 -2.09 -3.43
CA ASP A 55 -17.41 -1.31 -2.56
C ASP A 55 -16.23 -0.79 -3.38
N THR A 56 -16.22 0.53 -3.61
CA THR A 56 -15.30 1.21 -4.52
C THR A 56 -13.92 1.42 -3.92
N LYS A 57 -13.69 0.98 -2.67
CA LYS A 57 -12.38 1.06 -2.04
C LYS A 57 -11.49 -0.07 -2.55
N PRO A 58 -10.38 0.24 -3.25
CA PRO A 58 -9.46 -0.79 -3.70
C PRO A 58 -8.92 -1.56 -2.50
N HIS A 59 -8.95 -2.88 -2.58
CA HIS A 59 -8.46 -3.74 -1.52
C HIS A 59 -6.95 -3.58 -1.36
N ARG A 60 -6.49 -3.43 -0.12
CA ARG A 60 -5.06 -3.50 0.20
C ARG A 60 -4.63 -4.95 0.35
N LEU A 61 -3.39 -5.20 -0.03
CA LEU A 61 -2.74 -6.49 0.11
C LEU A 61 -1.73 -6.44 1.26
N GLY A 62 -1.64 -7.51 2.01
CA GLY A 62 -0.64 -7.70 3.05
C GLY A 62 0.45 -8.66 2.59
N ILE A 63 1.69 -8.38 2.97
CA ILE A 63 2.79 -9.31 2.87
C ILE A 63 3.03 -9.92 4.25
N ILE A 64 3.05 -11.24 4.30
CA ILE A 64 3.38 -12.00 5.48
C ILE A 64 4.71 -12.72 5.27
N GLN A 65 5.62 -12.52 6.21
CA GLN A 65 6.81 -13.36 6.35
C GLN A 65 6.61 -14.32 7.52
N ALA A 66 6.91 -15.60 7.31
CA ALA A 66 6.76 -16.68 8.27
C ALA A 66 8.12 -17.38 8.47
N LYS A 67 8.65 -17.34 9.69
CA LYS A 67 9.93 -17.99 10.01
C LYS A 67 9.73 -19.03 11.09
N TYR A 68 10.26 -20.24 10.90
CA TYR A 68 10.37 -21.22 11.98
C TYR A 68 11.79 -21.24 12.54
N ARG A 69 11.93 -21.19 13.86
CA ARG A 69 13.22 -21.27 14.56
C ARG A 69 13.11 -22.05 15.86
N GLU A 70 14.09 -22.92 16.12
CA GLU A 70 14.22 -23.60 17.42
C GLU A 70 14.74 -22.64 18.50
N LYS A 71 15.57 -21.66 18.12
CA LYS A 71 16.09 -20.59 18.98
C LYS A 71 15.74 -19.23 18.37
N LEU A 72 15.28 -18.30 19.21
CA LEU A 72 14.79 -16.99 18.78
C LEU A 72 15.94 -15.98 18.62
N THR A 73 16.97 -16.34 17.86
CA THR A 73 18.15 -15.49 17.66
C THR A 73 18.58 -15.47 16.20
N GLY A 74 19.15 -14.34 15.76
CA GLY A 74 19.67 -14.17 14.40
C GLY A 74 18.57 -14.22 13.33
N ILE A 75 17.39 -13.68 13.64
CA ILE A 75 16.29 -13.64 12.69
C ILE A 75 16.36 -12.33 11.92
N GLU A 76 16.76 -12.43 10.66
CA GLU A 76 16.97 -11.29 9.79
C GLU A 76 15.71 -10.95 8.97
N ILE A 77 15.38 -9.66 8.91
CA ILE A 77 14.33 -9.07 8.08
C ILE A 77 14.94 -7.88 7.33
N LYS A 78 14.74 -7.78 6.00
CA LYS A 78 15.25 -6.64 5.23
C LYS A 78 14.48 -5.36 5.58
N GLN A 79 15.16 -4.22 5.62
CA GLN A 79 14.55 -2.93 5.95
C GLN A 79 13.37 -2.59 5.03
N ASP A 80 13.45 -2.94 3.75
CA ASP A 80 12.45 -2.55 2.76
C ASP A 80 11.09 -3.23 2.92
N TYR A 81 11.03 -4.32 3.68
CA TYR A 81 9.78 -4.90 4.18
C TYR A 81 9.15 -4.08 5.30
N VAL A 82 9.97 -3.51 6.18
CA VAL A 82 9.51 -2.82 7.39
C VAL A 82 9.21 -1.36 7.12
N GLN A 83 10.07 -0.67 6.36
CA GLN A 83 9.98 0.77 6.13
C GLN A 83 9.83 1.14 4.65
N ASN A 84 9.19 2.28 4.40
CA ASN A 84 9.12 2.92 3.09
C ASN A 84 10.38 3.75 2.79
N GLU A 85 10.45 4.36 1.60
CA GLU A 85 11.60 5.18 1.19
C GLU A 85 11.80 6.44 2.04
N LYS A 86 10.76 6.85 2.80
CA LYS A 86 10.81 7.96 3.75
C LYS A 86 11.22 7.52 5.16
N GLY A 87 11.45 6.21 5.37
CA GLY A 87 11.76 5.63 6.68
C GLY A 87 10.53 5.39 7.55
N GLU A 88 9.31 5.52 7.03
CA GLU A 88 8.09 5.29 7.80
C GLU A 88 7.69 3.81 7.75
N PRO A 89 7.15 3.23 8.85
CA PRO A 89 6.70 1.85 8.88
C PRO A 89 5.61 1.52 7.85
N ARG A 90 5.68 0.33 7.25
CA ARG A 90 4.69 -0.14 6.27
C ARG A 90 3.55 -0.86 6.97
N GLU A 91 2.34 -0.34 6.84
CA GLU A 91 1.12 -0.91 7.44
C GLU A 91 0.70 -2.26 6.82
N GLY A 92 1.29 -2.64 5.68
CA GLY A 92 0.98 -3.87 4.94
C GLY A 92 1.99 -5.01 5.12
N PHE A 93 2.94 -4.93 6.05
CA PHE A 93 3.88 -6.02 6.33
C PHE A 93 3.72 -6.57 7.74
N PHE A 94 3.76 -7.90 7.84
CA PHE A 94 3.65 -8.60 9.11
C PHE A 94 4.57 -9.83 9.15
N LEU A 95 5.08 -10.13 10.34
CA LEU A 95 6.01 -11.21 10.59
C LEU A 95 5.44 -12.18 11.63
N PHE A 96 5.41 -13.45 11.27
CA PHE A 96 5.15 -14.55 12.19
C PHE A 96 6.43 -15.34 12.44
N ILE A 97 6.75 -15.58 13.71
CA ILE A 97 7.84 -16.47 14.10
C ILE A 97 7.24 -17.66 14.85
N HIS A 98 7.57 -18.86 14.41
CA HIS A 98 7.10 -20.11 15.00
C HIS A 98 8.24 -20.87 15.65
N SER A 99 7.93 -21.54 16.76
CA SER A 99 8.84 -22.48 17.41
C SER A 99 8.10 -23.69 17.98
N GLY A 100 8.88 -24.65 18.46
CA GLY A 100 8.40 -25.86 19.10
C GLY A 100 7.64 -26.82 18.19
N LYS A 101 7.32 -28.00 18.72
CA LYS A 101 6.62 -29.08 18.01
C LYS A 101 5.40 -29.53 18.80
N GLU A 102 4.38 -30.01 18.09
CA GLU A 102 3.16 -30.61 18.63
C GLU A 102 2.47 -29.75 19.71
N LYS A 103 2.56 -30.16 20.98
CA LYS A 103 1.91 -29.49 22.13
C LYS A 103 2.67 -28.26 22.63
N ASN A 104 3.93 -28.11 22.23
CA ASN A 104 4.80 -27.00 22.65
C ASN A 104 4.96 -25.95 21.54
N LYS A 105 4.00 -25.88 20.60
CA LYS A 105 4.00 -24.86 19.55
C LYS A 105 3.89 -23.47 20.19
N LYS A 106 4.75 -22.56 19.75
CA LYS A 106 4.68 -21.13 20.11
C LYS A 106 4.74 -20.29 18.84
N CYS A 107 4.10 -19.13 18.91
CA CYS A 107 3.98 -18.19 17.83
C CYS A 107 4.20 -16.78 18.36
N TRP A 108 4.99 -15.99 17.65
CA TRP A 108 5.19 -14.56 17.91
C TRP A 108 4.77 -13.78 16.68
N PHE A 109 4.21 -12.59 16.89
CA PHE A 109 3.70 -11.73 15.84
C PHE A 109 4.29 -10.32 15.97
N PHE A 110 4.70 -9.76 14.84
CA PHE A 110 5.18 -8.39 14.73
C PHE A 110 4.52 -7.71 13.53
N SER A 111 4.01 -6.50 13.72
CA SER A 111 3.76 -5.55 12.63
C SER A 111 5.05 -4.79 12.28
N SER A 112 5.06 -4.07 11.16
CA SER A 112 6.16 -3.14 10.87
C SER A 112 6.33 -2.07 11.94
N LEU A 113 5.23 -1.61 12.54
CA LEU A 113 5.27 -0.63 13.63
C LEU A 113 5.99 -1.22 14.85
N ASP A 114 5.68 -2.47 15.22
CA ASP A 114 6.35 -3.15 16.33
C ASP A 114 7.86 -3.30 16.11
N LEU A 115 8.28 -3.60 14.87
CA LEU A 115 9.69 -3.72 14.51
C LEU A 115 10.39 -2.36 14.50
N ASP A 116 9.68 -1.30 14.11
CA ASP A 116 10.20 0.06 14.11
C ASP A 116 10.31 0.63 15.53
N ASP A 117 9.36 0.34 16.41
CA ASP A 117 9.36 0.77 17.82
C ASP A 117 10.59 0.27 18.59
N ILE A 118 11.11 -0.91 18.23
CA ILE A 118 12.30 -1.51 18.86
C ILE A 118 13.55 -1.37 17.99
N ARG A 119 13.50 -0.56 16.93
CA ARG A 119 14.55 -0.46 15.90
C ARG A 119 15.94 -0.20 16.47
N GLU A 120 16.06 0.67 17.48
CA GLU A 120 17.35 1.02 18.09
C GLU A 120 18.10 -0.22 18.63
N ASP A 121 17.37 -1.25 19.06
CA ASP A 121 17.96 -2.47 19.64
C ASP A 121 18.28 -3.54 18.59
N ILE A 122 17.65 -3.49 17.42
CA ILE A 122 17.65 -4.61 16.47
C ILE A 122 18.10 -4.24 15.05
N PHE A 123 18.26 -2.95 14.72
CA PHE A 123 18.60 -2.53 13.37
C PHE A 123 20.10 -2.46 13.14
N ASP A 124 20.57 -3.16 12.12
CA ASP A 124 21.94 -3.09 11.63
C ASP A 124 22.01 -2.13 10.43
N GLU A 125 22.47 -0.90 10.70
CA GLU A 125 22.65 0.15 9.69
C GLU A 125 23.64 -0.26 8.58
N SER A 126 24.62 -1.11 8.87
CA SER A 126 25.63 -1.49 7.87
C SER A 126 25.05 -2.37 6.77
N ASN A 127 24.06 -3.18 7.12
CA ASN A 127 23.46 -4.17 6.24
C ASN A 127 22.01 -3.82 5.83
N ASN A 128 21.42 -2.76 6.39
CA ASN A 128 20.03 -2.37 6.20
C ASN A 128 19.05 -3.53 6.52
N ILE A 129 19.27 -4.19 7.66
CA ILE A 129 18.45 -5.31 8.11
C ILE A 129 18.08 -5.14 9.59
N TYR A 130 16.91 -5.65 9.96
CA TYR A 130 16.50 -5.87 11.34
C TYR A 130 16.94 -7.28 11.74
N VAL A 131 17.60 -7.43 12.89
CA VAL A 131 18.12 -8.69 13.43
C VAL A 131 17.51 -8.93 14.81
N LEU A 132 16.48 -9.77 14.87
CA LEU A 132 15.87 -10.14 16.15
C LEU A 132 16.80 -11.12 16.88
N SER A 133 17.14 -10.77 18.11
CA SER A 133 18.07 -11.47 18.99
C SER A 133 17.48 -11.65 20.39
N ASP A 134 18.31 -12.09 21.34
CA ASP A 134 17.94 -12.20 22.76
C ASP A 134 17.63 -10.84 23.42
N ALA A 135 17.99 -9.72 22.78
CA ALA A 135 17.64 -8.37 23.25
C ALA A 135 16.12 -8.08 23.15
N VAL A 136 15.40 -8.80 22.28
CA VAL A 136 13.96 -8.60 22.09
C VAL A 136 13.20 -9.18 23.29
N ASN A 137 12.27 -8.39 23.85
CA ASN A 137 11.32 -8.89 24.83
C ASN A 137 10.26 -9.79 24.16
N TRP A 138 10.62 -11.05 23.93
CA TRP A 138 9.78 -12.03 23.23
C TRP A 138 8.41 -12.25 23.87
N ASP A 139 8.27 -12.09 25.19
CA ASP A 139 6.98 -12.30 25.86
C ASP A 139 5.94 -11.23 25.48
N LYS A 140 6.38 -10.01 25.12
CA LYS A 140 5.51 -8.94 24.62
C LYS A 140 4.79 -9.34 23.33
N PHE A 141 5.48 -10.08 22.47
CA PHE A 141 5.03 -10.41 21.11
C PHE A 141 4.46 -11.82 21.01
N LEU A 142 4.36 -12.54 22.13
CA LEU A 142 3.83 -13.90 22.16
C LEU A 142 2.32 -13.88 21.85
N VAL A 143 1.91 -14.67 20.86
CA VAL A 143 0.51 -14.80 20.44
C VAL A 143 -0.23 -15.65 21.46
N ASN A 144 -0.93 -14.98 22.38
CA ASN A 144 -1.83 -15.62 23.34
C ASN A 144 -3.28 -15.70 22.83
N ASP A 145 -3.65 -14.83 21.90
CA ASP A 145 -4.99 -14.75 21.31
C ASP A 145 -4.87 -14.48 19.80
N VAL A 146 -5.13 -15.50 19.01
CA VAL A 146 -5.06 -15.43 17.54
C VAL A 146 -6.05 -14.41 16.99
N THR A 147 -7.24 -14.28 17.60
CA THR A 147 -8.28 -13.36 17.12
C THR A 147 -7.77 -11.92 17.11
N LYS A 148 -7.13 -11.50 18.20
CA LYS A 148 -6.55 -10.15 18.31
C LYS A 148 -5.47 -9.89 17.27
N VAL A 149 -4.64 -10.89 16.99
CA VAL A 149 -3.61 -10.77 15.94
C VAL A 149 -4.25 -10.58 14.58
N LEU A 150 -5.29 -11.35 14.26
CA LEU A 150 -6.00 -11.21 12.99
C LEU A 150 -6.73 -9.86 12.90
N ASP A 151 -7.27 -9.34 14.01
CA ASP A 151 -7.87 -7.99 14.08
C ASP A 151 -6.83 -6.91 13.77
N LEU A 152 -5.62 -7.01 14.36
CA LEU A 152 -4.51 -6.09 14.09
C LEU A 152 -4.08 -6.11 12.61
N ILE A 153 -4.03 -7.29 11.99
CA ILE A 153 -3.74 -7.41 10.55
C ILE A 153 -4.83 -6.71 9.73
N GLU A 154 -6.11 -6.95 10.04
CA GLU A 154 -7.21 -6.26 9.34
C GLU A 154 -7.15 -4.74 9.50
N GLU A 155 -6.83 -4.24 10.69
CA GLU A 155 -6.67 -2.81 10.95
C GLU A 155 -5.51 -2.22 10.16
N GLY A 156 -4.34 -2.88 10.14
CA GLY A 156 -3.20 -2.45 9.34
C GLY A 156 -3.51 -2.40 7.83
N LEU A 157 -4.25 -3.39 7.31
CA LEU A 157 -4.72 -3.35 5.91
C LEU A 157 -5.78 -2.25 5.67
N LYS A 158 -6.57 -1.90 6.68
CA LYS A 158 -7.57 -0.82 6.61
C LYS A 158 -6.93 0.57 6.72
N SER A 159 -5.80 0.73 7.38
CA SER A 159 -5.10 2.02 7.46
C SER A 159 -4.18 2.24 6.25
N ALA A 160 -3.57 1.18 5.71
CA ALA A 160 -2.61 1.21 4.60
C ALA A 160 -2.97 2.20 3.46
N GLU A 161 -2.11 3.19 3.20
CA GLU A 161 -2.29 4.07 2.04
C GLU A 161 -2.19 3.27 0.74
N ILE A 162 -3.20 3.41 -0.14
CA ILE A 162 -3.35 2.58 -1.35
C ILE A 162 -2.12 2.68 -2.26
N THR A 163 -1.61 3.89 -2.48
CA THR A 163 -0.44 4.13 -3.35
C THR A 163 0.79 3.42 -2.81
N LEU A 164 1.10 3.62 -1.52
CA LEU A 164 2.26 3.00 -0.88
C LEU A 164 2.13 1.47 -0.78
N ASN A 165 0.90 0.98 -0.61
CA ASN A 165 0.61 -0.45 -0.61
C ASN A 165 0.86 -1.06 -1.99
N ASN A 166 0.35 -0.44 -3.06
CA ASN A 166 0.57 -0.91 -4.42
C ASN A 166 2.06 -0.89 -4.79
N GLU A 167 2.79 0.18 -4.47
CA GLU A 167 4.24 0.25 -4.69
C GLU A 167 4.99 -0.84 -3.93
N PHE A 168 4.61 -1.08 -2.67
CA PHE A 168 5.19 -2.13 -1.85
C PHE A 168 4.99 -3.52 -2.45
N ILE A 169 3.77 -3.78 -2.91
CA ILE A 169 3.36 -5.04 -3.52
C ILE A 169 4.04 -5.23 -4.87
N GLU A 170 4.04 -4.22 -5.74
CA GLU A 170 4.74 -4.25 -7.03
C GLU A 170 6.21 -4.59 -6.83
N LYS A 171 6.89 -3.92 -5.88
CA LYS A 171 8.31 -4.16 -5.60
C LYS A 171 8.60 -5.62 -5.21
N HIS A 172 7.78 -6.22 -4.36
CA HIS A 172 8.08 -7.54 -3.77
C HIS A 172 7.41 -8.72 -4.50
N ILE A 173 6.35 -8.50 -5.28
CA ILE A 173 5.70 -9.53 -6.10
C ILE A 173 6.26 -9.52 -7.52
N THR A 174 6.43 -8.35 -8.12
CA THR A 174 6.79 -8.22 -9.53
C THR A 174 8.29 -7.99 -9.68
N HIS A 175 9.11 -9.00 -9.35
CA HIS A 175 10.47 -9.11 -9.92
C HIS A 175 10.42 -9.54 -11.40
N THR A 176 9.36 -9.19 -12.12
CA THR A 176 9.60 -8.79 -13.50
C THR A 176 10.55 -7.59 -13.42
N GLU A 177 11.86 -7.83 -13.51
CA GLU A 177 12.66 -7.05 -14.47
C GLU A 177 11.70 -6.76 -15.61
N LYS A 178 11.45 -5.49 -15.94
CA LYS A 178 10.46 -5.11 -16.95
C LYS A 178 10.73 -5.94 -18.20
N ASP A 179 10.11 -7.10 -18.28
CA ASP A 179 10.54 -8.11 -19.21
C ASP A 179 9.70 -7.84 -20.43
N PHE A 180 10.17 -6.84 -21.16
CA PHE A 180 9.65 -6.51 -22.46
C PHE A 180 9.86 -7.69 -23.44
N SER A 181 10.59 -8.75 -23.07
CA SER A 181 10.69 -9.98 -23.86
C SER A 181 9.42 -10.85 -23.82
N ASN A 182 8.51 -10.62 -22.87
CA ASN A 182 7.16 -11.22 -22.89
C ASN A 182 6.20 -10.54 -23.89
N ILE A 183 6.68 -9.63 -24.74
CA ILE A 183 6.05 -9.40 -26.04
C ILE A 183 6.32 -10.68 -26.85
N TYR A 184 5.39 -11.62 -26.74
CA TYR A 184 5.19 -12.78 -27.59
C TYR A 184 6.24 -13.00 -28.68
N HIS A 185 6.81 -14.21 -28.68
CA HIS A 185 7.31 -14.93 -29.85
C HIS A 185 6.25 -15.07 -30.97
N MET A 186 5.63 -13.98 -31.41
CA MET A 186 5.06 -13.92 -32.74
C MET A 186 6.24 -13.64 -33.67
N ASN A 187 6.67 -14.66 -34.40
CA ASN A 187 7.52 -14.52 -35.58
C ASN A 187 6.77 -13.67 -36.62
N TRP A 188 6.74 -12.35 -36.43
CA TRP A 188 6.52 -11.44 -37.54
C TRP A 188 7.78 -11.53 -38.37
N TYR A 189 7.60 -11.97 -39.62
CA TYR A 189 8.64 -12.03 -40.63
C TYR A 189 9.53 -10.79 -40.51
N ARG A 190 10.78 -10.99 -40.10
CA ARG A 190 11.85 -10.02 -40.28
C ARG A 190 12.13 -9.95 -41.77
N ASP A 191 11.43 -9.07 -42.46
CA ASP A 191 12.03 -8.48 -43.66
C ASP A 191 13.07 -7.47 -43.19
N ASN A 192 14.22 -7.51 -43.86
CA ASN A 192 15.50 -6.95 -43.45
C ASN A 192 15.60 -5.42 -43.50
N ASP A 193 14.51 -4.68 -43.34
CA ASP A 193 14.53 -3.22 -43.37
C ASP A 193 14.13 -2.62 -42.01
N GLU A 194 15.13 -1.97 -41.41
CA GLU A 194 15.11 -0.85 -40.47
C GLU A 194 13.84 -0.59 -39.62
N ASN A 195 14.04 -0.66 -38.30
CA ASN A 195 13.11 -0.45 -37.17
C ASN A 195 12.23 -1.67 -36.84
N SER A 196 12.65 -2.42 -35.83
CA SER A 196 11.81 -3.46 -35.24
C SER A 196 10.49 -2.82 -34.81
N ILE A 197 9.35 -3.50 -35.02
CA ILE A 197 8.04 -3.10 -34.47
C ILE A 197 8.16 -2.80 -32.96
N VAL A 198 9.08 -3.48 -32.28
CA VAL A 198 9.42 -3.22 -30.87
C VAL A 198 9.93 -1.79 -30.65
N ASP A 199 10.85 -1.30 -31.49
CA ASP A 199 11.41 0.05 -31.40
C ASP A 199 10.36 1.12 -31.68
N LEU A 200 9.36 0.81 -32.51
CA LEU A 200 8.20 1.67 -32.75
C LEU A 200 7.22 1.66 -31.56
N VAL A 201 6.96 0.52 -30.94
CA VAL A 201 5.91 0.35 -29.91
C VAL A 201 6.37 0.77 -28.51
N LEU A 202 7.65 0.63 -28.19
CA LEU A 202 8.18 0.94 -26.85
C LEU A 202 7.95 2.40 -26.43
N PRO A 203 8.20 3.43 -27.28
CA PRO A 203 7.88 4.82 -26.96
C PRO A 203 6.40 5.02 -26.63
N TYR A 204 5.48 4.49 -27.44
CA TYR A 204 4.04 4.62 -27.18
C TYR A 204 3.61 3.94 -25.87
N LYS A 205 4.17 2.77 -25.55
CA LYS A 205 3.90 2.11 -24.26
C LYS A 205 4.38 2.95 -23.09
N LYS A 206 5.53 3.62 -23.23
CA LYS A 206 6.04 4.55 -22.21
C LYS A 206 5.10 5.74 -22.07
N ASP A 207 4.65 6.33 -23.17
CA ASP A 207 3.74 7.48 -23.16
C ASP A 207 2.38 7.13 -22.55
N VAL A 208 1.80 5.98 -22.91
CA VAL A 208 0.55 5.47 -22.31
C VAL A 208 0.71 5.24 -20.80
N ARG A 209 1.85 4.72 -20.36
CA ARG A 209 2.13 4.52 -18.93
C ARG A 209 2.19 5.85 -18.18
N GLU A 210 2.93 6.82 -18.70
CA GLU A 210 3.04 8.13 -18.07
C GLU A 210 1.69 8.86 -18.06
N ALA A 211 0.89 8.73 -19.13
CA ALA A 211 -0.49 9.22 -19.16
C ALA A 211 -1.36 8.53 -18.10
N THR A 212 -1.24 7.21 -17.93
CA THR A 212 -2.00 6.45 -16.93
C THR A 212 -1.65 6.88 -15.50
N LYS A 213 -0.37 7.11 -15.21
CA LYS A 213 0.07 7.64 -13.90
C LYS A 213 -0.52 9.01 -13.60
N LEU A 214 -0.54 9.89 -14.60
CA LEU A 214 -1.15 11.22 -14.46
C LEU A 214 -2.65 11.10 -14.17
N ILE A 215 -3.38 10.29 -14.94
CA ILE A 215 -4.81 10.02 -14.71
C ILE A 215 -5.05 9.50 -13.28
N TRP A 216 -4.22 8.55 -12.83
CA TRP A 216 -4.40 7.94 -11.51
C TRP A 216 -4.12 8.94 -10.38
N LYS A 217 -3.07 9.76 -10.52
CA LYS A 217 -2.78 10.86 -9.60
C LYS A 217 -3.95 11.84 -9.51
N ASP A 218 -4.49 12.25 -10.64
CA ASP A 218 -5.60 13.19 -10.69
C ASP A 218 -6.87 12.57 -10.07
N LEU A 219 -7.18 11.31 -10.40
CA LEU A 219 -8.30 10.58 -9.80
C LEU A 219 -8.16 10.48 -8.27
N SER A 220 -6.97 10.13 -7.78
CA SER A 220 -6.71 10.02 -6.34
C SER A 220 -6.93 11.35 -5.61
N THR A 221 -6.59 12.46 -6.26
CA THR A 221 -6.76 13.81 -5.72
C THR A 221 -8.24 14.19 -5.71
N LEU A 222 -8.98 13.90 -6.79
CA LEU A 222 -10.43 14.10 -6.85
C LEU A 222 -11.18 13.27 -5.80
N ILE A 223 -10.76 12.02 -5.56
CA ILE A 223 -11.35 11.19 -4.50
C ILE A 223 -11.09 11.80 -3.12
N LYS A 224 -9.88 12.33 -2.86
CA LYS A 224 -9.57 13.03 -1.60
C LYS A 224 -10.47 14.26 -1.43
N LEU A 225 -10.61 15.08 -2.47
CA LEU A 225 -11.50 16.24 -2.46
C LEU A 225 -12.96 15.83 -2.27
N HIS A 226 -13.45 14.81 -2.98
CA HIS A 226 -14.83 14.34 -2.85
C HIS A 226 -15.21 13.93 -1.41
N ASN A 227 -14.24 13.41 -0.65
CA ASN A 227 -14.45 13.00 0.73
C ASN A 227 -14.15 14.11 1.76
N GLU A 228 -13.70 15.30 1.32
CA GLU A 228 -13.47 16.44 2.21
C GLU A 228 -14.82 17.04 2.63
N VAL A 229 -14.99 17.20 3.95
CA VAL A 229 -16.25 17.64 4.57
C VAL A 229 -16.22 19.16 4.81
N ASP A 230 -15.02 19.74 4.94
CA ASP A 230 -14.81 21.18 5.12
C ASP A 230 -14.84 21.90 3.74
N PRO A 231 -15.84 22.75 3.48
CA PRO A 231 -15.99 23.43 2.18
C PRO A 231 -14.81 24.33 1.81
N LEU A 232 -14.12 24.92 2.80
CA LEU A 232 -12.96 25.78 2.54
C LEU A 232 -11.75 24.95 2.12
N LYS A 233 -11.51 23.81 2.79
CA LYS A 233 -10.45 22.87 2.39
C LYS A 233 -10.72 22.23 1.04
N PHE A 234 -11.99 21.91 0.75
CA PHE A 234 -12.39 21.44 -0.57
C PHE A 234 -12.04 22.48 -1.65
N HIS A 235 -12.42 23.74 -1.43
CA HIS A 235 -12.15 24.83 -2.35
C HIS A 235 -10.65 25.09 -2.54
N ASP A 236 -9.88 25.18 -1.46
CA ASP A 236 -8.43 25.41 -1.52
C ASP A 236 -7.72 24.24 -2.19
N GLY A 237 -8.15 23.01 -1.90
CA GLY A 237 -7.65 21.80 -2.54
C GLY A 237 -7.98 21.75 -4.04
N LEU A 238 -9.15 22.22 -4.45
CA LEU A 238 -9.54 22.32 -5.86
C LEU A 238 -8.66 23.32 -6.61
N ILE A 239 -8.46 24.53 -6.05
CA ILE A 239 -7.65 25.59 -6.66
C ILE A 239 -6.17 25.21 -6.71
N SER A 240 -5.61 24.75 -5.59
CA SER A 240 -4.18 24.39 -5.51
C SER A 240 -3.80 23.27 -6.48
N ASN A 241 -4.68 22.28 -6.67
CA ASN A 241 -4.37 21.14 -7.52
C ASN A 241 -4.74 21.34 -9.00
N TYR A 242 -5.74 22.16 -9.31
CA TYR A 242 -6.30 22.27 -10.68
C TYR A 242 -6.33 23.69 -11.25
N SER A 243 -5.79 24.71 -10.57
CA SER A 243 -5.77 26.11 -11.06
C SER A 243 -5.19 26.28 -12.47
N ASN A 244 -4.13 25.54 -12.82
CA ASN A 244 -3.52 25.59 -14.15
C ASN A 244 -4.34 24.83 -15.21
N ASP A 245 -5.00 23.73 -14.84
CA ASP A 245 -5.86 22.96 -15.74
C ASP A 245 -7.14 23.74 -16.07
N LEU A 246 -7.61 24.52 -15.11
CA LEU A 246 -8.71 25.47 -15.24
C LEU A 246 -8.40 26.68 -16.14
N GLN A 247 -7.14 26.88 -16.52
CA GLN A 247 -6.71 27.88 -17.51
C GLN A 247 -6.46 27.24 -18.89
N GLY A 248 -6.91 26.00 -19.10
CA GLY A 248 -7.02 25.37 -20.43
C GLY A 248 -5.76 24.65 -20.92
N HIS A 249 -4.84 24.26 -20.03
CA HIS A 249 -3.53 23.71 -20.44
C HIS A 249 -3.42 22.17 -20.32
N ARG A 250 -4.47 21.46 -19.91
CA ARG A 250 -4.55 19.99 -19.92
C ARG A 250 -5.97 19.47 -20.18
N TYR A 251 -6.05 18.34 -20.89
CA TYR A 251 -7.30 17.60 -21.15
C TYR A 251 -7.75 16.88 -19.88
N LEU A 252 -8.50 17.56 -19.00
CA LEU A 252 -9.39 16.87 -18.07
C LEU A 252 -10.51 16.19 -18.88
N LEU A 253 -11.06 15.08 -18.38
CA LEU A 253 -12.26 14.51 -18.99
C LEU A 253 -13.35 15.58 -19.04
N PRO A 254 -14.08 15.76 -20.16
CA PRO A 254 -15.03 16.87 -20.35
C PRO A 254 -16.04 17.02 -19.20
N ASN A 255 -16.47 15.91 -18.61
CA ASN A 255 -17.44 15.90 -17.51
C ASN A 255 -16.85 16.44 -16.19
N ILE A 256 -15.54 16.27 -15.95
CA ILE A 256 -14.84 16.82 -14.78
C ILE A 256 -14.66 18.32 -14.98
N GLN A 257 -14.31 18.75 -16.18
CA GLN A 257 -14.18 20.15 -16.51
C GLN A 257 -15.50 20.92 -16.33
N ASP A 258 -16.62 20.39 -16.87
CA ASP A 258 -17.97 20.96 -16.70
C ASP A 258 -18.40 21.02 -15.22
N ALA A 259 -18.09 19.98 -14.43
CA ALA A 259 -18.38 19.98 -12.99
C ALA A 259 -17.59 21.06 -12.23
N ILE A 260 -16.31 21.25 -12.57
CA ILE A 260 -15.47 22.26 -11.93
C ILE A 260 -15.86 23.69 -12.38
N GLU A 261 -16.22 23.89 -13.65
CA GLU A 261 -16.73 25.18 -14.14
C GLU A 261 -18.04 25.59 -13.44
N LYS A 262 -18.98 24.65 -13.27
CA LYS A 262 -20.21 24.88 -12.48
C LYS A 262 -19.90 25.22 -11.02
N LEU A 263 -18.90 24.57 -10.43
CA LEU A 263 -18.46 24.88 -9.07
C LEU A 263 -17.88 26.30 -8.98
N LYS A 264 -17.05 26.73 -9.94
CA LYS A 264 -16.53 28.10 -10.01
C LYS A 264 -17.63 29.16 -10.13
N ASP A 265 -18.60 28.94 -11.03
CA ASP A 265 -19.72 29.87 -11.19
C ASP A 265 -20.56 29.96 -9.91
N SER A 266 -20.60 28.89 -9.11
CA SER A 266 -21.26 28.91 -7.80
C SER A 266 -20.42 29.59 -6.71
N SER A 267 -19.08 29.45 -6.70
CA SER A 267 -18.23 30.13 -5.73
C SER A 267 -18.00 31.62 -6.03
N ILE A 268 -18.04 32.03 -7.31
CA ILE A 268 -18.09 33.46 -7.70
C ILE A 268 -19.39 34.10 -7.21
N LYS A 269 -20.53 33.39 -7.33
CA LYS A 269 -21.81 33.84 -6.76
C LYS A 269 -21.83 33.90 -5.23
N ILE A 270 -21.02 33.08 -4.55
CA ILE A 270 -20.86 33.14 -3.09
C ILE A 270 -20.02 34.37 -2.71
N GLN A 271 -18.93 34.67 -3.42
CA GLN A 271 -18.13 35.88 -3.19
C GLN A 271 -18.89 37.18 -3.51
N ASP A 272 -19.74 37.19 -4.54
CA ASP A 272 -20.63 38.32 -4.82
C ASP A 272 -21.75 38.47 -3.77
N ASN A 273 -22.13 37.38 -3.09
CA ASN A 273 -23.09 37.40 -1.98
C ASN A 273 -22.47 37.66 -0.60
N ASP A 274 -21.16 37.51 -0.41
CA ASP A 274 -20.50 37.84 0.87
C ASP A 274 -20.69 39.33 1.22
N PHE A 275 -20.75 40.21 0.22
CA PHE A 275 -21.11 41.62 0.40
C PHE A 275 -22.57 41.83 0.85
N HIS A 276 -23.48 40.95 0.43
CA HIS A 276 -24.90 41.04 0.77
C HIS A 276 -25.19 40.42 2.14
N ILE A 277 -24.47 39.35 2.50
CA ILE A 277 -24.58 38.65 3.78
C ILE A 277 -23.96 39.50 4.91
N GLU A 278 -22.81 40.16 4.70
CA GLU A 278 -22.28 41.13 5.69
C GLU A 278 -23.20 42.35 5.86
N TYR A 279 -23.86 42.82 4.80
CA TYR A 279 -24.80 43.93 4.87
C TYR A 279 -26.08 43.55 5.65
N GLU A 280 -26.64 42.36 5.42
CA GLU A 280 -27.81 41.88 6.15
C GLU A 280 -27.51 41.56 7.62
N ILE A 281 -26.32 41.02 7.93
CA ILE A 281 -25.87 40.78 9.31
C ILE A 281 -25.69 42.12 10.06
N ASN A 282 -25.15 43.15 9.41
CA ASN A 282 -25.00 44.47 10.02
C ASN A 282 -26.34 45.20 10.23
N GLN A 283 -27.29 45.09 9.30
CA GLN A 283 -28.66 45.59 9.46
C GLN A 283 -29.39 44.90 10.63
N TYR A 284 -29.20 43.58 10.80
CA TYR A 284 -29.81 42.82 11.90
C TYR A 284 -29.21 43.21 13.27
N ASN A 285 -27.93 43.59 13.31
CA ASN A 285 -27.27 44.03 14.53
C ASN A 285 -27.62 45.48 14.91
N GLU A 286 -27.88 46.37 13.95
CA GLU A 286 -28.35 47.74 14.23
C GLU A 286 -29.79 47.77 14.77
N ILE A 287 -30.66 46.88 14.29
CA ILE A 287 -32.06 46.77 14.77
C ILE A 287 -32.13 46.23 16.22
N ASN A 288 -31.19 45.39 16.63
CA ASN A 288 -31.12 44.82 17.99
C ASN A 288 -30.43 45.74 19.01
N LEU A 289 -29.89 46.90 18.61
CA LEU A 289 -29.31 47.89 19.51
C LEU A 289 -30.31 48.97 19.96
N TRP A 290 -31.54 48.94 19.44
CA TRP A 290 -32.62 49.88 19.77
C TRP A 290 -33.89 49.21 20.34
N CYS A 291 -33.81 47.96 20.80
CA CYS A 291 -34.84 47.29 21.59
C CYS A 291 -34.36 47.03 23.02
#